data_AF-A0A7R9FIQ8-F1
#
_entry.id   AF-A0A7R9FIQ8-F1
#
_cell.length_a   1.000
_cell.length_b   1.000
_cell.length_c   1.000
_cell.angle_alpha   90.00
_cell.angle_beta   90.00
_cell.angle_gamma   90.00
#
_symmetry.space_group_name_H-M   'P 1'
#
loop_
_entity.id
_entity.type
_entity.pdbx_description
1 polymer ?
#
loop_
_entity_poly.entity_id
_entity_poly.type
_entity_poly.pdbx_seq_one_letter_code
_entity_poly.pdbx_strand_id
1 'polypeptide(L)'
;MQTESVLTVIIALCVFLPRVMGQCDQGLDCGEQQETVVMTSVVYRHGARTSVVRAYPTDPNRNNSLWELGLGQLTPFGVGPLLVTGRNTNYKTMGSFGGFHRQLTRAVSCRAQTQFRL
;
A
#
# COMPACT_ATOMS: atom_id res chain seq x y z
N MET A 1 44.96 25.94 51.44
CA MET A 1 43.55 26.36 51.59
C MET A 1 42.90 26.88 50.29
N GLN A 2 43.56 26.82 49.12
CA GLN A 2 42.98 27.32 47.85
C GLN A 2 42.59 26.23 46.83
N THR A 3 42.97 24.97 47.04
CA THR A 3 42.69 23.87 46.10
C THR A 3 41.30 23.25 46.28
N GLU A 4 40.84 23.14 47.54
CA GLU A 4 39.55 22.55 47.90
C GLU A 4 38.35 23.40 47.41
N SER A 5 38.52 24.72 47.37
CA SER A 5 37.49 25.64 46.87
C SER A 5 37.37 25.63 45.35
N VAL A 6 38.46 25.37 44.62
CA VAL A 6 38.43 25.27 43.15
C VAL A 6 37.75 23.97 42.73
N LEU A 7 38.03 22.87 43.43
CA LEU A 7 37.44 21.56 43.13
C LEU A 7 35.91 21.56 43.31
N THR A 8 35.41 22.23 44.36
CA THR A 8 33.97 22.34 44.63
C THR A 8 33.23 23.18 43.59
N VAL A 9 33.86 24.25 43.08
CA VAL A 9 33.29 25.07 41.99
C VAL A 9 33.25 24.29 40.67
N ILE A 10 34.28 23.50 40.35
CA ILE A 10 34.30 22.67 39.13
C ILE A 10 33.23 21.58 39.19
N ILE A 11 33.08 20.90 40.34
CA ILE A 11 32.03 19.86 40.50
C ILE A 11 30.64 20.50 40.40
N ALA A 12 30.41 21.66 41.01
CA ALA A 12 29.15 22.37 40.90
C ALA A 12 28.86 22.75 39.42
N LEU A 13 29.85 23.25 38.69
CA LEU A 13 29.71 23.60 37.28
C LEU A 13 29.37 22.37 36.42
N CYS A 14 30.07 21.25 36.60
CA CYS A 14 29.87 20.01 35.85
C CYS A 14 28.53 19.31 36.15
N VAL A 15 27.95 19.52 37.34
CA VAL A 15 26.64 18.94 37.71
C VAL A 15 25.47 19.86 37.37
N PHE A 16 25.68 21.19 37.35
CA PHE A 16 24.61 22.15 37.04
C PHE A 16 24.53 22.55 35.56
N LEU A 17 25.63 22.58 34.80
CA LEU A 17 25.60 22.92 33.36
C LEU A 17 24.81 21.92 32.49
N PRO A 18 24.89 20.58 32.66
CA PRO A 18 24.12 19.67 31.82
C PRO A 18 22.61 19.72 32.11
N ARG A 19 22.18 20.32 33.23
CA ARG A 19 20.75 20.53 33.53
C ARG A 19 20.13 21.70 32.77
N VAL A 20 20.92 22.66 32.30
CA VAL A 20 20.41 23.84 31.58
C VAL A 20 20.30 23.61 30.06
N MET A 21 20.96 22.57 29.53
CA MET A 21 20.98 22.25 28.10
C MET A 21 20.25 20.96 27.71
N GLY A 22 19.60 20.28 28.64
CA GLY A 22 18.96 18.98 28.41
C GLY A 22 17.45 19.04 28.55
N GLN A 23 16.75 19.72 27.64
CA GLN A 23 15.32 19.48 27.33
C GLN A 23 14.88 20.32 26.12
N CYS A 24 15.40 19.95 24.95
CA CYS A 24 14.74 20.24 23.67
C CYS A 24 14.19 18.95 23.06
N ASP A 25 13.78 17.96 23.87
CA ASP A 25 12.84 16.95 23.41
C ASP A 25 11.45 17.53 23.57
N GLN A 26 11.12 18.50 22.70
CA GLN A 26 9.75 18.67 22.30
C GLN A 26 9.39 17.43 21.48
N GLY A 27 9.08 16.35 22.19
CA GLY A 27 8.10 15.40 21.72
C GLY A 27 6.86 16.24 21.42
N LEU A 28 6.67 16.56 20.13
CA LEU A 28 5.38 16.97 19.62
C LEU A 28 4.42 15.86 20.02
N ASP A 29 3.68 16.05 21.11
CA ASP A 29 2.39 15.42 21.30
C ASP A 29 1.40 16.13 20.37
N CYS A 30 1.66 16.05 19.06
CA CYS A 30 0.56 16.10 18.11
C CYS A 30 -0.14 14.77 18.31
N GLY A 31 -1.15 14.78 19.19
CA GLY A 31 -1.87 13.60 19.64
C GLY A 31 -1.95 12.58 18.51
N GLU A 32 -1.36 11.42 18.74
CA GLU A 32 -1.26 10.33 17.77
C GLU A 32 -2.68 9.92 17.40
N GLN A 33 -3.25 10.61 16.40
CA GLN A 33 -4.48 10.17 15.77
C GLN A 33 -4.08 8.94 14.99
N GLN A 34 -4.23 7.79 15.65
CA GLN A 34 -4.09 6.50 15.00
C GLN A 34 -5.22 6.43 13.96
N GLU A 35 -4.92 6.90 12.75
CA GLU A 35 -5.83 6.86 11.61
C GLU A 35 -6.10 5.40 11.30
N THR A 36 -7.26 4.93 11.75
CA THR A 36 -7.71 3.56 11.52
C THR A 36 -8.41 3.49 10.18
N VAL A 37 -7.91 2.65 9.28
CA VAL A 37 -8.55 2.43 7.98
C VAL A 37 -9.81 1.59 8.20
N VAL A 38 -10.98 2.21 8.04
CA VAL A 38 -12.29 1.53 8.22
C VAL A 38 -12.69 0.75 6.97
N MET A 39 -12.39 1.28 5.77
CA MET A 39 -12.73 0.66 4.49
C MET A 39 -11.77 1.11 3.39
N THR A 40 -11.37 0.16 2.53
CA THR A 40 -10.61 0.45 1.31
C THR A 40 -11.37 -0.08 0.09
N SER A 41 -11.50 0.74 -0.94
CA SER A 41 -12.01 0.33 -2.25
C SER A 41 -10.90 0.47 -3.28
N VAL A 42 -10.70 -0.58 -4.09
CA VAL A 42 -9.70 -0.56 -5.16
C VAL A 42 -10.34 -0.98 -6.47
N VAL A 43 -10.14 -0.15 -7.49
CA VAL A 43 -10.63 -0.40 -8.85
C VAL A 43 -9.44 -0.78 -9.71
N TYR A 44 -9.39 -2.05 -10.12
CA TYR A 44 -8.38 -2.52 -11.06
C TYR A 44 -8.93 -2.60 -12.47
N ARG A 45 -8.07 -2.26 -13.43
CA ARG A 45 -8.25 -2.76 -14.79
C ARG A 45 -7.89 -4.24 -14.83
N HIS A 46 -8.49 -4.97 -15.78
CA HIS A 46 -8.06 -6.34 -16.09
C HIS A 46 -6.57 -6.39 -16.49
N GLY A 47 -5.92 -7.53 -16.29
CA GLY A 47 -4.56 -7.77 -16.80
C GLY A 47 -4.49 -7.78 -18.32
N ALA A 48 -3.29 -7.93 -18.89
CA ALA A 48 -3.10 -7.96 -20.34
C ALA A 48 -3.97 -9.04 -21.01
N ARG A 49 -4.64 -8.67 -22.11
CA ARG A 49 -5.53 -9.55 -22.89
C ARG A 49 -5.02 -9.69 -24.32
N THR A 50 -5.45 -10.74 -25.00
CA THR A 50 -5.39 -10.82 -26.46
C THR A 50 -6.23 -9.70 -27.09
N SER A 51 -6.01 -9.41 -28.37
CA SER A 51 -6.58 -8.25 -29.06
C SER A 51 -8.10 -8.08 -28.88
N VAL A 52 -8.56 -6.84 -29.07
CA VAL A 52 -9.95 -6.42 -28.86
C VAL A 52 -10.89 -7.25 -29.73
N VAL A 53 -11.94 -7.80 -29.11
CA VAL A 53 -12.97 -8.64 -29.77
C VAL A 53 -13.62 -7.96 -30.98
N ARG A 54 -13.66 -6.62 -30.98
CA ARG A 54 -14.11 -5.78 -32.10
C ARG A 54 -12.94 -5.00 -32.67
N ALA A 55 -12.10 -5.69 -33.43
CA ALA A 55 -11.08 -5.05 -34.26
C ALA A 55 -11.74 -4.32 -35.45
N TYR A 56 -11.05 -3.30 -35.98
CA TYR A 56 -11.49 -2.58 -37.16
C TYR A 56 -11.41 -3.49 -38.40
N PRO A 57 -12.20 -3.24 -39.47
CA PRO A 57 -12.31 -4.18 -40.60
C PRO A 57 -10.98 -4.51 -41.30
N THR A 58 -10.06 -3.55 -41.35
CA THR A 58 -8.74 -3.66 -41.99
C THR A 58 -7.62 -4.10 -41.04
N ASP A 59 -7.93 -4.56 -39.82
CA ASP A 59 -6.90 -4.97 -38.86
C ASP A 59 -6.26 -6.29 -39.29
N PRO A 60 -4.93 -6.32 -39.54
CA PRO A 60 -4.24 -7.56 -39.91
C PRO A 60 -4.31 -8.62 -38.80
N ASN A 61 -4.50 -8.22 -37.54
CA ASN A 61 -4.56 -9.11 -36.38
C ASN A 61 -5.99 -9.48 -35.94
N ARG A 62 -6.98 -9.20 -36.80
CA ARG A 62 -8.40 -9.50 -36.54
C ARG A 62 -8.70 -11.00 -36.50
N ASN A 63 -7.89 -11.82 -37.17
CA ASN A 63 -8.19 -13.24 -37.27
C ASN A 63 -7.97 -13.93 -35.91
N ASN A 64 -9.00 -14.63 -35.43
CA ASN A 64 -8.97 -15.34 -34.17
C ASN A 64 -7.89 -16.44 -34.14
N SER A 65 -7.54 -17.02 -35.29
CA SER A 65 -6.50 -18.06 -35.36
C SER A 65 -5.10 -17.54 -35.07
N LEU A 66 -4.86 -16.22 -35.10
CA LEU A 66 -3.58 -15.61 -34.71
C LEU A 66 -3.38 -15.56 -33.20
N TRP A 67 -4.44 -15.82 -32.43
CA TRP A 67 -4.44 -15.75 -30.97
C TRP A 67 -4.78 -17.12 -30.40
N GLU A 68 -3.80 -17.80 -29.82
CA GLU A 68 -3.97 -19.17 -29.28
C GLU A 68 -5.11 -19.29 -28.27
N LEU A 69 -5.32 -18.25 -27.47
CA LEU A 69 -6.38 -18.18 -26.45
C LEU A 69 -7.70 -17.65 -26.99
N GLY A 70 -7.72 -17.18 -28.24
CA GLY A 70 -8.82 -16.43 -28.84
C GLY A 70 -8.87 -14.96 -28.44
N LEU A 71 -9.70 -14.17 -29.11
CA LEU A 71 -9.79 -12.71 -28.92
C LEU A 71 -10.39 -12.30 -27.55
N GLY A 72 -9.83 -11.25 -26.96
CA GLY A 72 -10.28 -10.64 -25.71
C GLY A 72 -10.08 -11.49 -24.44
N GLN A 73 -9.32 -12.58 -24.50
CA GLN A 73 -9.02 -13.43 -23.34
C GLN A 73 -7.82 -12.92 -22.54
N LEU A 74 -7.78 -13.22 -21.24
CA LEU A 74 -6.67 -12.87 -20.37
C LEU A 74 -5.46 -13.77 -20.70
N THR A 75 -4.29 -13.17 -20.95
CA THR A 75 -3.08 -13.93 -21.25
C THR A 75 -2.37 -14.35 -19.96
N PRO A 76 -1.59 -15.46 -19.95
CA PRO A 76 -0.73 -15.83 -18.83
C PRO A 76 0.21 -14.70 -18.42
N PHE A 77 0.71 -13.93 -19.41
CA PHE A 77 1.51 -12.73 -19.18
C PHE A 77 0.74 -11.65 -18.42
N GLY A 78 -0.58 -11.51 -18.65
CA GLY A 78 -1.42 -10.56 -17.94
C GLY A 78 -1.79 -10.98 -16.51
N VAL A 79 -1.76 -12.28 -16.20
CA VAL A 79 -2.08 -12.81 -14.87
C VAL A 79 -1.02 -12.44 -13.85
N GLY A 80 0.26 -12.60 -14.19
CA GLY A 80 1.38 -12.36 -13.27
C GLY A 80 1.38 -10.97 -12.63
N PRO A 81 1.39 -9.88 -13.43
CA PRO A 81 1.33 -8.52 -12.91
C PRO A 81 0.09 -8.27 -12.05
N LEU A 82 -1.08 -8.80 -12.42
CA LEU A 82 -2.32 -8.63 -11.65
C LEU A 82 -2.24 -9.30 -10.28
N LEU A 83 -1.62 -10.49 -10.19
CA LEU A 83 -1.37 -11.18 -8.93
C LEU A 83 -0.41 -10.40 -8.03
N VAL A 84 0.67 -9.85 -8.61
CA VAL A 84 1.62 -9.00 -7.87
C VAL A 84 0.92 -7.74 -7.37
N THR A 85 0.10 -7.09 -8.19
CA THR A 85 -0.70 -5.93 -7.77
C THR A 85 -1.64 -6.30 -6.61
N GLY A 86 -2.34 -7.43 -6.68
CA GLY A 86 -3.22 -7.89 -5.60
C GLY A 86 -2.45 -8.16 -4.30
N ARG A 87 -1.29 -8.82 -4.38
CA ARG A 87 -0.39 -9.03 -3.23
C ARG A 87 0.10 -7.71 -2.67
N ASN A 88 0.39 -6.76 -3.55
CA ASN A 88 0.89 -5.45 -3.17
C ASN A 88 -0.14 -4.62 -2.40
N THR A 89 -1.38 -4.64 -2.87
CA THR A 89 -2.47 -4.01 -2.15
C THR A 89 -2.69 -4.68 -0.81
N ASN A 90 -2.62 -6.01 -0.77
CA ASN A 90 -2.78 -6.74 0.48
C ASN A 90 -1.70 -6.37 1.51
N TYR A 91 -0.42 -6.24 1.14
CA TYR A 91 0.61 -5.81 2.12
C TYR A 91 0.32 -4.41 2.67
N LYS A 92 -0.22 -3.49 1.85
CA LYS A 92 -0.55 -2.12 2.29
C LYS A 92 -1.73 -2.11 3.24
N THR A 93 -2.69 -3.00 3.04
CA THR A 93 -3.94 -3.02 3.82
C THR A 93 -3.93 -4.03 4.98
N MET A 94 -3.05 -5.04 4.98
CA MET A 94 -3.03 -6.11 5.99
C MET A 94 -2.66 -5.61 7.39
N GLY A 95 -1.87 -4.54 7.50
CA GLY A 95 -1.62 -3.90 8.79
C GLY A 95 -2.90 -3.44 9.48
N SER A 96 -3.95 -3.13 8.70
CA SER A 96 -5.24 -2.64 9.21
C SER A 96 -6.31 -3.72 9.37
N PHE A 97 -6.27 -4.81 8.58
CA PHE A 97 -7.39 -5.77 8.50
C PHE A 97 -7.05 -7.22 8.90
N GLY A 98 -5.81 -7.53 9.28
CA GLY A 98 -5.45 -8.85 9.83
C GLY A 98 -5.53 -10.03 8.86
N GLY A 99 -5.71 -9.77 7.56
CA GLY A 99 -5.69 -10.79 6.50
C GLY A 99 -6.99 -10.90 5.70
N PHE A 100 -7.08 -11.93 4.85
CA PHE A 100 -8.25 -12.15 4.01
C PHE A 100 -9.36 -12.83 4.79
N HIS A 101 -10.44 -12.09 5.07
CA HIS A 101 -11.69 -12.65 5.57
C HIS A 101 -12.79 -12.50 4.52
N ARG A 102 -13.47 -13.61 4.15
CA ARG A 102 -14.53 -13.60 3.12
C ARG A 102 -15.70 -12.68 3.47
N GLN A 103 -15.94 -12.46 4.76
CA GLN A 103 -17.02 -11.57 5.23
C GLN A 103 -16.64 -10.08 5.09
N LEU A 104 -15.34 -9.76 4.99
CA LEU A 104 -14.83 -8.38 4.94
C LEU A 104 -14.37 -7.98 3.53
N THR A 105 -14.04 -8.94 2.67
CA THR A 105 -13.57 -8.68 1.30
C THR A 105 -14.62 -9.04 0.25
N ARG A 106 -15.04 -8.06 -0.55
CA ARG A 106 -15.91 -8.28 -1.72
C ARG A 106 -15.19 -7.92 -3.00
N ALA A 107 -15.23 -8.82 -3.99
CA ALA A 107 -14.75 -8.57 -5.35
C ALA A 107 -15.94 -8.53 -6.32
N VAL A 108 -15.97 -7.52 -7.19
CA VAL A 108 -16.98 -7.39 -8.24
C VAL A 108 -16.25 -7.28 -9.58
N SER A 109 -16.78 -7.94 -10.61
CA SER A 109 -16.27 -7.82 -11.97
C SER A 109 -17.39 -7.40 -12.91
N CYS A 110 -17.06 -6.68 -13.98
CA CYS A 110 -18.05 -6.22 -14.96
C CYS A 110 -18.83 -7.38 -15.62
N ARG A 111 -18.27 -8.59 -15.63
CA ARG A 111 -18.97 -9.79 -16.13
C ARG A 111 -19.86 -10.45 -15.08
N ALA A 112 -19.53 -10.32 -13.80
CA ALA A 112 -20.33 -10.84 -12.70
C ALA A 112 -21.55 -9.95 -12.38
N GLN A 113 -21.49 -8.64 -12.68
CA GLN A 113 -22.64 -7.74 -12.52
C GLN A 113 -23.83 -8.08 -13.42
N THR A 114 -23.60 -8.72 -14.57
CA THR A 114 -24.67 -9.12 -15.50
C THR A 114 -25.50 -10.32 -15.03
N GLN A 115 -25.06 -11.05 -13.98
CA GLN A 115 -25.79 -12.20 -13.44
C GLN A 115 -26.74 -11.85 -12.27
N PHE A 116 -26.74 -10.60 -11.82
CA PHE A 116 -27.69 -10.09 -10.83
C PHE A 116 -28.62 -9.07 -11.49
N ARG A 117 -29.47 -9.56 -12.40
CA ARG A 117 -30.75 -8.91 -12.69
C ARG A 117 -31.83 -9.86 -12.17
N LEU A 118 -32.55 -9.42 -11.14
CA LEU A 118 -33.79 -10.01 -10.65
C LEU A 118 -34.84 -10.06 -11.77
#